data_AF-A0A9P6S0U2-F1
#
_entry.id   AF-A0A9P6S0U2-F1
#
_cell.length_a   1.000
_cell.length_b   1.000
_cell.length_c   1.000
_cell.angle_alpha   90.00
_cell.angle_beta   90.00
_cell.angle_gamma   90.00
#
_symmetry.space_group_name_H-M   'P 1'
#
loop_
_entity.id
_entity.type
_entity.pdbx_description
1 polymer ?
#
loop_
_entity_poly.entity_id
_entity_poly.type
_entity_poly.pdbx_seq_one_letter_code
_entity_poly.pdbx_strand_id
1 'polypeptide(L)'
;LQNIDILEDEERGFISQLQILSTGFDGHAEYTFNPTFNMQNERTRLFSVRLQIFQSVSTLLGLLKVLQKDDPTLADKYHLMTHAMTLRHKRMMAEVSGYLHHGHGVVGMNAFHVQDNRSLMAKIVKAFELPEDF
;
A
#
# COMPACT_ATOMS: atom_id res chain seq x y z
N LEU A 1 5.10 14.91 12.77
CA LEU A 1 4.90 14.02 11.61
C LEU A 1 6.01 12.98 11.68
N GLN A 2 5.70 11.69 11.79
CA GLN A 2 6.70 10.65 11.54
C GLN A 2 7.29 10.86 10.14
N ASN A 3 8.56 10.54 9.96
CA ASN A 3 9.18 10.67 8.64
C ASN A 3 8.56 9.61 7.71
N ILE A 4 7.76 10.05 6.74
CA ILE A 4 7.08 9.17 5.77
C ILE A 4 8.11 8.32 5.03
N ASP A 5 9.29 8.85 4.75
CA ASP A 5 10.34 8.13 4.03
C ASP A 5 10.79 6.87 4.79
N ILE A 6 10.89 6.95 6.13
CA ILE A 6 11.23 5.80 6.98
C ILE A 6 10.13 4.75 6.93
N LEU A 7 8.86 5.16 7.00
CA LEU A 7 7.72 4.25 6.92
C LEU A 7 7.63 3.57 5.54
N GLU A 8 7.97 4.30 4.46
CA GLU A 8 8.02 3.73 3.12
C GLU A 8 9.16 2.72 2.94
N ASP A 9 10.32 2.97 3.55
CA ASP A 9 11.43 2.00 3.58
C ASP A 9 11.04 0.74 4.37
N GLU A 10 10.40 0.89 5.52
CA GLU A 10 9.87 -0.25 6.29
C GLU A 10 8.83 -1.05 5.49
N GLU A 11 7.92 -0.36 4.82
CA GLU A 11 6.90 -0.99 3.97
C GLU A 11 7.55 -1.79 2.82
N ARG A 12 8.54 -1.22 2.13
CA ARG A 12 9.32 -1.91 1.10
C ARG A 12 9.97 -3.19 1.66
N GLY A 13 10.55 -3.10 2.86
CA GLY A 13 11.14 -4.24 3.55
C GLY A 13 10.13 -5.36 3.81
N PHE A 14 8.96 -5.03 4.35
CA PHE A 14 7.92 -6.03 4.61
C PHE A 14 7.34 -6.64 3.32
N ILE A 15 7.15 -5.84 2.28
CA ILE A 15 6.70 -6.36 0.98
C ILE A 15 7.69 -7.37 0.42
N SER A 16 8.99 -7.05 0.44
CA SER A 16 10.03 -7.96 -0.05
C SER A 16 10.05 -9.28 0.72
N GLN A 17 9.85 -9.25 2.04
CA GLN A 17 9.77 -10.47 2.88
C GLN A 17 8.52 -11.31 2.60
N LEU A 18 7.42 -10.67 2.24
CA LEU A 18 6.14 -11.32 1.98
C LEU A 18 6.01 -11.78 0.52
N GLN A 19 6.97 -11.49 -0.34
CA GLN A 19 7.00 -12.00 -1.70
C GLN A 19 7.59 -13.42 -1.75
N ILE A 20 6.89 -14.32 -2.43
CA ILE A 20 7.38 -15.66 -2.77
C ILE A 20 7.29 -15.86 -4.28
N LEU A 21 8.29 -16.53 -4.84
CA LEU A 21 8.24 -16.94 -6.23
C LEU A 21 7.22 -18.09 -6.37
N SER A 22 6.19 -17.86 -7.17
CA SER A 22 5.18 -18.86 -7.52
C SER A 22 5.27 -19.17 -9.00
N THR A 23 5.27 -20.45 -9.35
CA THR A 23 5.10 -20.87 -10.74
C THR A 23 3.61 -20.92 -11.03
N GLY A 24 3.15 -20.07 -11.95
CA GLY A 24 1.78 -20.08 -12.40
C GLY A 24 1.37 -21.36 -13.12
N PHE A 25 0.06 -21.53 -13.27
CA PHE A 25 -0.53 -22.61 -14.06
C PHE A 25 -0.09 -22.58 -15.54
N ASP A 26 0.32 -21.41 -16.02
CA ASP A 26 0.90 -21.13 -17.34
C ASP A 26 2.41 -21.42 -17.42
N GLY A 27 3.04 -21.87 -16.33
CA GLY A 27 4.47 -22.20 -16.28
C GLY A 27 5.39 -20.98 -16.14
N HIS A 28 4.85 -19.76 -16.07
CA HIS A 28 5.62 -18.56 -15.84
C HIS A 28 5.83 -18.32 -14.34
N ALA A 29 7.07 -18.05 -13.95
CA ALA A 29 7.41 -17.68 -12.58
C ALA A 29 7.04 -16.22 -12.32
N GLU A 30 6.28 -15.97 -11.28
CA GLU A 30 5.86 -14.63 -10.86
C GLU A 30 5.91 -14.50 -9.33
N TYR A 31 6.18 -13.29 -8.85
CA TYR A 31 6.18 -13.02 -7.42
C TYR A 31 4.75 -12.83 -6.92
N THR A 32 4.36 -13.66 -5.95
CA THR A 32 3.05 -13.60 -5.28
C THR A 32 3.22 -13.27 -3.81
N PHE A 33 2.14 -12.80 -3.20
CA PHE A 33 2.12 -12.53 -1.76
C PHE A 33 1.99 -13.84 -0.97
N ASN A 34 2.77 -13.99 0.10
CA ASN A 34 2.80 -15.18 0.94
C ASN A 34 1.65 -15.19 1.98
N PRO A 35 0.61 -16.00 1.78
CA PRO A 35 -0.59 -15.99 2.64
C PRO A 35 -0.46 -16.93 3.84
N THR A 36 0.66 -17.62 4.01
CA THR A 36 0.80 -18.70 4.99
C THR A 36 0.65 -18.20 6.43
N PHE A 37 0.20 -19.07 7.34
CA PHE A 37 -0.03 -18.70 8.74
C PHE A 37 1.26 -18.22 9.45
N ASN A 38 2.41 -18.81 9.13
CA ASN A 38 3.70 -18.39 9.70
C ASN A 38 4.12 -16.95 9.33
N MET A 39 3.52 -16.34 8.30
CA MET A 39 3.77 -14.95 7.90
C MET A 39 2.71 -13.97 8.43
N GLN A 40 1.79 -14.41 9.30
CA GLN A 40 0.70 -13.55 9.82
C GLN A 40 1.23 -12.35 10.61
N ASN A 41 2.34 -12.50 11.33
CA ASN A 41 2.93 -11.42 12.11
C ASN A 41 3.47 -10.31 11.20
N GLU A 42 4.14 -10.70 10.13
CA GLU A 42 4.73 -9.84 9.11
C GLU A 42 3.64 -9.12 8.34
N ARG A 43 2.55 -9.82 7.99
CA ARG A 43 1.36 -9.19 7.39
C ARG A 43 0.73 -8.15 8.31
N THR A 44 0.62 -8.47 9.60
CA THR A 44 0.07 -7.54 10.61
C THR A 44 0.96 -6.30 10.75
N ARG A 45 2.29 -6.48 10.73
CA ARG A 45 3.26 -5.37 10.74
C ARG A 45 3.17 -4.51 9.48
N LEU A 46 3.12 -5.12 8.30
CA LEU A 46 2.91 -4.43 7.03
C LEU A 46 1.64 -3.57 7.07
N PHE A 47 0.53 -4.14 7.54
CA PHE A 47 -0.72 -3.41 7.71
C PHE A 47 -0.56 -2.22 8.67
N SER A 48 0.12 -2.41 9.81
CA SER A 48 0.35 -1.35 10.78
C SER A 48 1.18 -0.19 10.21
N VAL A 49 2.22 -0.48 9.43
CA VAL A 49 3.00 0.54 8.72
C VAL A 49 2.14 1.27 7.69
N ARG A 50 1.39 0.54 6.86
CA ARG A 50 0.48 1.15 5.87
C ARG A 50 -0.57 2.04 6.50
N LEU A 51 -1.11 1.67 7.67
CA LEU A 51 -2.04 2.50 8.42
C LEU A 51 -1.38 3.80 8.89
N GLN A 52 -0.14 3.75 9.37
CA GLN A 52 0.62 4.95 9.78
C GLN A 52 0.92 5.87 8.59
N ILE A 53 1.28 5.32 7.43
CA ILE A 53 1.45 6.11 6.20
C ILE A 53 0.12 6.74 5.79
N PHE A 54 -0.97 5.97 5.78
CA PHE A 54 -2.31 6.46 5.47
C PHE A 54 -2.68 7.66 6.35
N GLN A 55 -2.54 7.53 7.67
CA GLN A 55 -2.81 8.61 8.62
C GLN A 55 -1.95 9.85 8.34
N SER A 56 -0.66 9.66 8.09
CA SER A 56 0.28 10.76 7.80
C SER A 56 -0.10 11.50 6.51
N VAL A 57 -0.44 10.76 5.45
CA VAL A 57 -0.91 11.32 4.18
C VAL A 57 -2.24 12.05 4.35
N SER A 58 -3.20 11.49 5.11
CA SER A 58 -4.47 12.17 5.40
C SER A 58 -4.24 13.50 6.13
N THR A 59 -3.32 13.55 7.10
CA THR A 59 -2.94 14.78 7.79
C THR A 59 -2.34 15.80 6.83
N LEU A 60 -1.40 15.39 5.98
CA LEU A 60 -0.76 16.29 4.99
C LEU A 60 -1.76 16.85 3.98
N LEU A 61 -2.69 16.03 3.48
CA LEU A 61 -3.77 16.49 2.60
C LEU A 61 -4.70 17.49 3.32
N GLY A 62 -4.93 17.31 4.62
CA GLY A 62 -5.66 18.27 5.45
C GLY A 62 -4.94 19.62 5.54
N LEU A 63 -3.63 19.60 5.81
CA LEU A 63 -2.79 20.80 5.86
C LEU A 63 -2.73 21.52 4.51
N LEU A 64 -2.60 20.78 3.41
CA LEU A 64 -2.60 21.34 2.05
C LEU A 64 -3.93 22.02 1.71
N LYS A 65 -5.06 21.49 2.16
CA LYS A 65 -6.37 22.15 2.00
C LYS A 65 -6.44 23.47 2.75
N VAL A 66 -5.88 23.53 3.96
CA VAL A 66 -5.79 24.79 4.72
C VAL A 66 -4.85 25.76 4.00
N LEU A 67 -3.70 25.30 3.55
CA LEU A 67 -2.74 26.11 2.79
C LEU A 67 -3.36 26.68 1.50
N GLN A 68 -4.13 25.88 0.76
CA GLN A 68 -4.83 26.35 -0.45
C GLN A 68 -5.79 27.51 -0.16
N LYS A 69 -6.40 27.53 1.03
CA LYS A 69 -7.31 28.60 1.45
C LYS A 69 -6.57 29.87 1.84
N ASP A 70 -5.45 29.73 2.54
CA ASP A 70 -4.74 30.86 3.16
C ASP A 70 -3.65 31.45 2.25
N ASP A 71 -2.97 30.61 1.45
CA ASP A 71 -1.94 30.99 0.47
C ASP A 71 -1.97 30.04 -0.76
N PRO A 72 -2.82 30.33 -1.76
CA PRO A 72 -2.97 29.48 -2.94
C PRO A 72 -1.71 29.43 -3.80
N THR A 73 -0.90 30.51 -3.84
CA THR A 73 0.33 30.57 -4.63
C THR A 73 1.40 29.63 -4.05
N LEU A 74 1.49 29.55 -2.73
CA LEU A 74 2.37 28.58 -2.09
C LEU A 74 1.83 27.16 -2.23
N ALA A 75 0.51 26.96 -2.14
CA ALA A 75 -0.12 25.65 -2.33
C ALA A 75 0.11 25.07 -3.74
N ASP A 76 0.05 25.91 -4.78
CA ASP A 76 0.28 25.50 -6.17
C ASP A 76 1.69 24.91 -6.37
N LYS A 77 2.70 25.39 -5.63
CA LYS A 77 4.06 24.82 -5.66
C LYS A 77 4.10 23.38 -5.18
N TYR A 78 3.11 22.95 -4.40
CA TYR A 78 2.98 21.59 -3.88
C TYR A 78 1.93 20.76 -4.64
N HIS A 79 1.42 21.23 -5.78
CA HIS A 79 0.39 20.51 -6.54
C HIS A 79 0.79 19.07 -6.91
N LEU A 80 2.03 18.85 -7.38
CA LEU A 80 2.53 17.51 -7.74
C LEU A 80 2.57 16.57 -6.53
N MET A 81 3.08 17.08 -5.40
CA MET A 81 3.10 16.33 -4.14
C MET A 81 1.69 15.99 -3.67
N THR A 82 0.76 16.94 -3.79
CA THR A 82 -0.66 16.78 -3.44
C THR A 82 -1.33 15.70 -4.29
N HIS A 83 -1.05 15.67 -5.59
CA HIS A 83 -1.55 14.66 -6.50
C HIS A 83 -1.04 13.26 -6.14
N ALA A 84 0.27 13.11 -5.94
CA ALA A 84 0.89 11.85 -5.54
C ALA A 84 0.33 11.34 -4.20
N MET A 85 0.23 12.22 -3.20
CA MET A 85 -0.36 11.92 -1.89
C MET A 85 -1.83 11.50 -2.00
N THR A 86 -2.61 12.17 -2.85
CA THR A 86 -4.03 11.81 -3.08
C THR A 86 -4.17 10.43 -3.70
N LEU A 87 -3.34 10.11 -4.71
CA LEU A 87 -3.35 8.79 -5.34
C LEU A 87 -2.95 7.70 -4.33
N ARG A 88 -1.90 7.96 -3.54
CA ARG A 88 -1.44 7.07 -2.47
C ARG A 88 -2.54 6.83 -1.43
N HIS A 89 -3.19 7.91 -0.97
CA HIS A 89 -4.30 7.84 0.00
C HIS A 89 -5.45 6.97 -0.51
N LYS A 90 -5.87 7.13 -1.77
CA LYS A 90 -6.93 6.32 -2.38
C LYS A 90 -6.57 4.83 -2.43
N ARG A 91 -5.33 4.52 -2.85
CA ARG A 91 -4.82 3.14 -2.89
C ARG A 91 -4.81 2.51 -1.49
N MET A 92 -4.24 3.22 -0.51
CA MET A 92 -4.18 2.76 0.88
C MET A 92 -5.56 2.60 1.53
N MET A 93 -6.50 3.51 1.26
CA MET A 93 -7.86 3.42 1.79
C MET A 93 -8.54 2.11 1.38
N ALA A 94 -8.39 1.69 0.11
CA ALA A 94 -8.96 0.43 -0.38
C ALA A 94 -8.32 -0.79 0.30
N GLU A 95 -7.00 -0.78 0.49
CA GLU A 95 -6.26 -1.87 1.13
C GLU A 95 -6.59 -1.98 2.63
N VAL A 96 -6.57 -0.85 3.35
CA VAL A 96 -6.87 -0.80 4.78
C VAL A 96 -8.31 -1.25 5.04
N SER A 97 -9.26 -0.75 4.23
CA SER A 97 -10.66 -1.16 4.32
C SER A 97 -10.84 -2.65 4.01
N GLY A 98 -10.11 -3.16 3.00
CA GLY A 98 -10.11 -4.59 2.67
C GLY A 98 -9.61 -5.45 3.83
N TYR A 99 -8.47 -5.10 4.44
CA TYR A 99 -7.90 -5.86 5.54
C TYR A 99 -8.79 -5.87 6.79
N LEU A 100 -9.41 -4.73 7.13
CA LEU A 100 -10.34 -4.62 8.24
C LEU A 100 -11.64 -5.39 7.99
N HIS A 101 -12.20 -5.30 6.77
CA HIS A 101 -13.44 -5.98 6.41
C HIS A 101 -13.30 -7.51 6.40
N HIS A 102 -12.14 -8.03 6.00
CA HIS A 102 -11.85 -9.47 6.01
C HIS A 102 -11.31 -9.97 7.36
N GLY A 103 -11.57 -9.26 8.46
CA GLY A 103 -11.24 -9.72 9.82
C GLY A 103 -9.75 -9.97 10.03
N HIS A 104 -8.88 -9.04 9.64
CA HIS A 104 -7.41 -9.16 9.67
C HIS A 104 -6.82 -10.16 8.65
N GLY A 105 -7.59 -10.46 7.59
CA GLY A 105 -7.26 -11.50 6.63
C GLY A 105 -7.43 -12.86 7.29
N VAL A 106 -8.67 -13.37 7.31
CA VAL A 106 -8.95 -14.74 7.77
C VAL A 106 -8.08 -15.73 6.99
N VAL A 107 -6.97 -16.11 7.63
CA VAL A 107 -6.20 -17.31 7.34
C VAL A 107 -7.07 -18.48 7.72
N GLY A 108 -7.76 -19.05 6.76
CA GLY A 108 -8.56 -20.22 7.03
C GLY A 108 -9.56 -20.57 5.96
N MET A 109 -9.15 -20.63 4.68
CA MET A 109 -9.51 -21.73 3.78
C MET A 109 -8.67 -21.65 2.50
N ASN A 110 -7.94 -22.74 2.25
CA ASN A 110 -7.58 -23.31 0.96
C ASN A 110 -6.45 -22.68 0.12
N ALA A 111 -5.57 -23.60 -0.31
CA ALA A 111 -4.60 -23.50 -1.39
C ALA A 111 -5.17 -23.06 -2.77
N PHE A 112 -6.38 -22.51 -2.82
CA PHE A 112 -7.12 -22.16 -4.04
C PHE A 112 -7.11 -20.65 -4.39
N HIS A 113 -6.51 -19.79 -3.56
CA HIS A 113 -6.54 -18.34 -3.77
C HIS A 113 -5.24 -17.75 -4.35
N VAL A 114 -4.52 -18.52 -5.18
CA VAL A 114 -3.32 -18.02 -5.90
C VAL A 114 -3.68 -16.77 -6.73
N GLN A 115 -4.87 -16.73 -7.32
CA GLN A 115 -5.33 -15.63 -8.17
C GLN A 115 -5.69 -14.36 -7.37
N ASP A 116 -6.21 -14.52 -6.16
CA ASP A 116 -6.47 -13.38 -5.25
C ASP A 116 -5.16 -12.84 -4.66
N ASN A 117 -4.18 -13.71 -4.38
CA ASN A 117 -2.84 -13.31 -3.97
C ASN A 117 -2.06 -12.62 -5.11
N ARG A 118 -2.21 -13.09 -6.36
CA ARG A 118 -1.73 -12.39 -7.57
C ARG A 118 -2.37 -11.01 -7.68
N SER A 119 -3.69 -10.92 -7.57
CA SER A 119 -4.44 -9.66 -7.64
C SER A 119 -4.02 -8.69 -6.54
N LEU A 120 -3.80 -9.18 -5.32
CA LEU A 120 -3.30 -8.39 -4.20
C LEU A 120 -1.89 -7.89 -4.47
N MET A 121 -0.98 -8.77 -4.92
CA MET A 121 0.41 -8.38 -5.21
C MET A 121 0.49 -7.42 -6.39
N ALA A 122 -0.31 -7.61 -7.45
CA ALA A 122 -0.40 -6.69 -8.56
C ALA A 122 -0.92 -5.31 -8.13
N LYS A 123 -1.92 -5.25 -7.23
CA LYS A 123 -2.40 -3.98 -6.66
C LYS A 123 -1.32 -3.28 -5.84
N ILE A 124 -0.55 -4.05 -5.07
CA ILE A 124 0.57 -3.54 -4.27
C ILE A 124 1.70 -3.04 -5.17
N VAL A 125 2.17 -3.81 -6.17
CA VAL A 125 3.22 -3.39 -7.11
C VAL A 125 2.79 -2.14 -7.88
N LYS A 126 1.55 -2.12 -8.40
CA LYS A 126 0.97 -0.95 -9.06
C LYS A 126 0.90 0.28 -8.14
N ALA A 127 0.90 0.10 -6.81
CA ALA A 127 0.96 1.20 -5.87
C ALA A 127 2.33 1.90 -5.82
N PHE A 128 3.39 1.21 -6.27
CA PHE A 128 4.77 1.70 -6.39
C PHE A 128 5.18 2.05 -7.82
N GLU A 129 4.46 1.55 -8.82
CA GLU A 129 4.60 2.03 -10.19
C GLU A 129 4.16 3.51 -10.26
N LEU A 130 5.11 4.38 -10.56
CA LEU A 130 4.85 5.73 -11.03
C LEU A 130 4.09 5.62 -12.37
N PRO A 131 3.12 6.49 -12.67
CA PRO A 131 2.43 6.48 -13.95
C PRO A 131 3.46 6.57 -15.08
N GLU A 132 3.37 5.68 -16.08
CA GLU A 132 4.30 5.65 -17.23
C GLU A 132 4.16 6.87 -18.18
N ASP A 133 3.36 7.87 -17.82
CA ASP A 133 3.21 9.12 -18.57
C ASP A 133 3.66 10.34 -17.75
N PHE A 134 4.94 10.38 -17.37
CA PHE A 134 5.67 11.59 -16.99
C PHE A 134 7.12 11.54 -17.48
#